data_AF-A0A935WFC6-F1
#
_entry.id   AF-A0A935WFC6-F1
#
_cell.length_a   1.000
_cell.length_b   1.000
_cell.length_c   1.000
_cell.angle_alpha   90.00
_cell.angle_beta   90.00
_cell.angle_gamma   90.00
#
_symmetry.space_group_name_H-M   'P 1'
#
loop_
_entity.id
_entity.type
_entity.pdbx_description
1 polymer ?
#
loop_
_entity_poly.entity_id
_entity_poly.type
_entity_poly.pdbx_seq_one_letter_code
_entity_poly.pdbx_strand_id
1 'polypeptide(L)'
;MPTTTESQIQGAVAQFLQENFLYMRPDLVLQPDDRLLARGVIDSMGIMELIAWITDTYDVELADEEITEANLGSLAAIAQFVAGKLGRQGAAA
;
A
#
# COMPACT_ATOMS: atom_id res chain seq x y z
N MET A 1 20.76 -10.12 1.31
CA MET A 1 19.84 -9.13 1.92
C MET A 1 18.53 -9.22 1.17
N PRO A 2 17.36 -9.35 1.81
CA PRO A 2 16.11 -9.27 1.05
C PRO A 2 15.94 -7.81 0.65
N THR A 3 16.28 -7.48 -0.59
CA THR A 3 15.85 -6.23 -1.21
C THR A 3 14.34 -6.35 -1.42
N THR A 4 13.57 -5.86 -0.45
CA THR A 4 12.11 -5.79 -0.53
C THR A 4 11.74 -5.15 -1.87
N THR A 5 11.19 -5.96 -2.78
CA THR A 5 10.88 -5.53 -4.16
C THR A 5 9.44 -5.02 -4.22
N GLU A 6 9.12 -4.11 -5.15
CA GLU A 6 7.75 -3.57 -5.34
C GLU A 6 6.69 -4.68 -5.37
N SER A 7 6.95 -5.79 -6.06
CA SER A 7 6.03 -6.93 -6.13
C SER A 7 5.72 -7.58 -4.77
N GLN A 8 6.67 -7.57 -3.83
CA GLN A 8 6.44 -8.08 -2.48
C GLN A 8 5.58 -7.12 -1.65
N ILE A 9 5.84 -5.81 -1.78
CA ILE A 9 5.01 -4.78 -1.12
C ILE A 9 3.59 -4.84 -1.65
N GLN A 10 3.44 -4.95 -2.98
CA GLN A 10 2.13 -5.09 -3.61
C GLN A 10 1.38 -6.32 -3.09
N GLY A 11 2.05 -7.47 -2.98
CA GLY A 11 1.46 -8.68 -2.42
C GLY A 11 1.03 -8.50 -0.95
N ALA A 12 1.88 -7.87 -0.14
CA ALA A 12 1.58 -7.61 1.27
C ALA A 12 0.39 -6.65 1.44
N VAL A 13 0.34 -5.56 0.66
CA VAL A 13 -0.79 -4.62 0.65
C VAL A 13 -2.06 -5.32 0.15
N ALA A 14 -1.99 -6.12 -0.91
CA ALA A 14 -3.15 -6.84 -1.43
C ALA A 14 -3.71 -7.82 -0.40
N GLN A 15 -2.83 -8.54 0.32
CA GLN A 15 -3.22 -9.44 1.40
C GLN A 15 -3.83 -8.67 2.58
N PHE A 16 -3.21 -7.56 3.00
CA PHE A 16 -3.75 -6.70 4.04
C PHE A 16 -5.16 -6.19 3.68
N LEU A 17 -5.35 -5.75 2.43
CA LEU A 17 -6.65 -5.31 1.95
C LEU A 17 -7.67 -6.47 1.91
N GLN A 18 -7.23 -7.68 1.54
CA GLN A 18 -8.10 -8.85 1.55
C GLN A 18 -8.54 -9.25 2.96
N GLU A 19 -7.63 -9.24 3.91
CA GLU A 19 -7.89 -9.66 5.29
C GLU A 19 -8.72 -8.61 6.06
N ASN A 20 -8.46 -7.32 5.83
CA ASN A 20 -9.12 -6.24 6.58
C ASN A 20 -10.39 -5.71 5.90
N PHE A 21 -10.42 -5.62 4.56
CA PHE A 21 -11.53 -5.00 3.82
C PHE A 21 -12.33 -5.99 2.97
N LEU A 22 -11.70 -6.97 2.32
CA LEU A 22 -12.38 -7.93 1.44
C LEU A 22 -12.65 -9.28 2.09
N TYR A 23 -12.68 -9.35 3.42
CA TYR A 23 -12.95 -10.61 4.14
C TYR A 23 -14.32 -11.21 3.79
N MET A 24 -15.30 -10.37 3.38
CA MET A 24 -16.60 -10.82 2.88
C MET A 24 -16.63 -11.15 1.37
N ARG A 25 -15.52 -10.93 0.66
CA ARG A 25 -15.40 -11.09 -0.81
C ARG A 25 -14.06 -11.77 -1.15
N PRO A 26 -13.83 -13.02 -0.71
CA PRO A 26 -12.56 -13.73 -0.96
C PRO A 26 -12.28 -13.97 -2.45
N ASP A 27 -13.33 -13.96 -3.29
CA ASP A 27 -13.21 -14.15 -4.74
C ASP A 27 -12.77 -12.86 -5.47
N LEU A 28 -12.72 -11.72 -4.78
CA LEU A 28 -12.30 -10.45 -5.38
C LEU A 28 -10.77 -10.39 -5.45
N VAL A 29 -10.26 -10.58 -6.67
CA VAL A 29 -8.85 -10.37 -6.96
C VAL A 29 -8.63 -8.87 -7.25
N LEU A 30 -7.75 -8.24 -6.47
CA LEU A 30 -7.30 -6.88 -6.69
C LEU A 30 -6.13 -6.88 -7.68
N GLN A 31 -6.26 -6.10 -8.74
CA GLN A 31 -5.17 -5.88 -9.69
C GLN A 31 -4.29 -4.70 -9.26
N PRO A 32 -3.00 -4.69 -9.67
CA PRO A 32 -2.08 -3.58 -9.39
C PRO A 32 -2.64 -2.21 -9.74
N ASP A 33 -3.34 -2.11 -10.88
CA ASP A 33 -3.90 -0.87 -11.41
C ASP A 33 -5.36 -0.62 -10.98
N ASP A 34 -5.92 -1.46 -10.10
CA ASP A 34 -7.27 -1.25 -9.60
C ASP A 34 -7.31 -0.04 -8.67
N ARG A 35 -8.30 0.83 -8.92
CA ARG A 35 -8.57 1.98 -8.06
C ARG A 35 -9.28 1.52 -6.78
N LEU A 36 -8.55 1.45 -5.68
CA LEU A 36 -9.03 0.94 -4.39
C LEU A 36 -10.22 1.76 -3.86
N LEU A 37 -10.10 3.09 -3.91
CA LEU A 37 -11.17 4.02 -3.52
C LEU A 37 -12.39 3.92 -4.44
N ALA A 38 -12.17 3.94 -5.76
CA ALA A 38 -13.27 3.93 -6.73
C ALA A 38 -14.01 2.60 -6.80
N ARG A 39 -13.32 1.47 -6.52
CA ARG A 39 -13.95 0.15 -6.37
C ARG A 39 -14.66 0.00 -5.02
N GLY A 40 -14.49 0.93 -4.07
CA GLY A 40 -15.00 0.81 -2.71
C GLY A 40 -14.31 -0.29 -1.90
N VAL A 41 -13.06 -0.61 -2.25
CA VAL A 41 -12.22 -1.57 -1.50
C VAL A 41 -11.72 -0.91 -0.22
N ILE A 42 -11.34 0.35 -0.30
CA ILE A 42 -10.88 1.15 0.84
C ILE A 42 -11.73 2.41 0.93
N ASP A 43 -12.13 2.76 2.15
CA ASP A 43 -12.79 4.02 2.46
C ASP A 43 -11.77 5.04 2.99
N SER A 44 -12.21 6.29 3.19
CA SER A 44 -11.39 7.35 3.78
C SER A 44 -10.79 6.99 5.15
N MET A 45 -11.48 6.16 5.95
CA MET A 45 -10.92 5.64 7.20
C MET A 45 -9.92 4.50 6.97
N GLY A 46 -10.13 3.67 5.95
CA GLY A 46 -9.24 2.54 5.67
C GLY A 46 -7.85 2.99 5.21
N ILE A 47 -7.77 4.14 4.52
CA ILE A 47 -6.49 4.73 4.13
C ILE A 47 -5.61 5.02 5.35
N MET A 48 -6.18 5.52 6.44
CA MET A 48 -5.44 5.80 7.68
C MET A 48 -4.87 4.52 8.30
N GLU A 49 -5.64 3.43 8.32
CA GLU A 49 -5.15 2.11 8.77
C GLU A 49 -4.05 1.57 7.86
N LEU A 50 -4.22 1.69 6.54
CA LEU A 50 -3.21 1.26 5.59
C LEU A 50 -1.90 2.03 5.79
N ILE A 51 -1.98 3.35 6.00
CA ILE A 51 -0.81 4.17 6.29
C ILE A 51 -0.15 3.72 7.58
N ALA A 52 -0.91 3.54 8.67
CA ALA A 52 -0.38 3.08 9.94
C ALA A 52 0.33 1.72 9.79
N TRP A 53 -0.28 0.79 9.03
CA TRP A 53 0.32 -0.51 8.76
C TRP A 53 1.60 -0.42 7.92
N ILE A 54 1.62 0.43 6.88
CA ILE A 54 2.82 0.65 6.06
C ILE A 54 3.95 1.24 6.89
N THR A 55 3.65 2.27 7.69
CA THR A 55 4.62 2.94 8.57
C THR A 55 5.18 1.96 9.59
N ASP A 56 4.34 1.14 10.23
CA ASP A 56 4.77 0.13 11.21
C ASP A 56 5.58 -1.01 10.57
N THR A 57 5.18 -1.46 9.37
CA THR A 57 5.82 -2.58 8.67
C THR A 57 7.17 -2.22 8.06
N TYR A 58 7.28 -1.01 7.51
CA TYR A 58 8.44 -0.59 6.71
C TYR A 58 9.24 0.57 7.33
N ASP A 59 8.82 1.09 8.49
CA ASP A 59 9.43 2.24 9.17
C ASP A 59 9.54 3.48 8.25
N VAL A 60 8.49 3.72 7.46
CA VAL A 60 8.41 4.85 6.51
C VAL A 60 7.34 5.84 6.95
N GLU A 61 7.66 7.14 7.03
CA GLU A 61 6.65 8.17 7.23
C GLU A 61 5.93 8.52 5.92
N LEU A 62 4.60 8.61 5.97
CA LEU A 62 3.78 9.23 4.93
C LEU A 62 3.24 10.57 5.44
N ALA A 63 3.44 11.63 4.66
CA ALA A 63 2.80 12.92 4.94
C ALA A 63 1.38 12.94 4.36
N ASP A 64 0.48 13.74 4.96
CA ASP A 64 -0.89 13.94 4.47
C ASP A 64 -0.94 14.38 3.00
N GLU A 65 0.06 15.16 2.57
CA GLU A 65 0.22 15.63 1.19
C GLU A 65 0.48 14.48 0.20
N GLU A 66 1.06 13.38 0.67
CA GLU A 66 1.36 12.20 -0.13
C GLU A 66 0.13 11.28 -0.25
N ILE A 67 -0.89 11.49 0.59
CA ILE A 67 -2.17 10.76 0.59
C ILE A 67 -3.04 11.24 -0.57
N THR A 68 -2.73 10.76 -1.78
CA THR A 68 -3.45 11.12 -2.99
C THR A 68 -3.86 9.88 -3.76
N GLU A 69 -4.87 9.98 -4.62
CA GLU A 69 -5.25 8.88 -5.52
C GLU A 69 -4.09 8.46 -6.45
N ALA A 70 -3.11 9.32 -6.69
CA ALA A 70 -1.95 8.99 -7.50
C ALA A 70 -0.95 8.08 -6.77
N ASN A 71 -0.83 8.21 -5.45
CA ASN A 71 0.13 7.44 -4.64
C ASN A 71 -0.51 6.28 -3.87
N LEU A 72 -1.74 6.47 -3.36
CA LEU A 72 -2.47 5.49 -2.55
C LEU A 72 -3.75 4.99 -3.24
N GLY A 73 -4.02 5.43 -4.48
CA GLY A 73 -5.23 5.03 -5.18
C GLY A 73 -5.16 3.64 -5.79
N SER A 74 -3.97 3.05 -5.98
CA SER A 74 -3.79 1.70 -6.51
C SER A 74 -2.69 0.94 -5.79
N LEU A 75 -2.76 -0.39 -5.87
CA LEU A 75 -1.77 -1.31 -5.30
C LEU A 75 -0.36 -1.06 -5.85
N ALA A 76 -0.26 -0.83 -7.16
CA ALA A 76 1.02 -0.52 -7.80
C ALA A 76 1.58 0.79 -7.27
N ALA A 77 0.76 1.86 -7.21
CA ALA A 77 1.20 3.17 -6.72
C ALA A 77 1.75 3.10 -5.29
N ILE A 78 1.04 2.39 -4.40
CA ILE A 78 1.48 2.19 -3.02
C ILE A 78 2.83 1.47 -2.99
N ALA A 79 2.95 0.38 -3.75
CA ALA A 79 4.17 -0.41 -3.80
C ALA A 79 5.37 0.41 -4.32
N GLN A 80 5.18 1.19 -5.40
CA GLN A 80 6.22 2.06 -5.94
C GLN A 80 6.63 3.13 -4.94
N PHE A 81 5.64 3.73 -4.27
CA PHE A 81 5.86 4.78 -3.29
C PHE A 81 6.68 4.28 -2.09
N VAL A 82 6.29 3.14 -1.51
CA VAL A 82 6.99 2.52 -0.38
C VAL A 82 8.39 2.03 -0.79
N ALA A 83 8.52 1.37 -1.94
CA ALA A 83 9.82 0.97 -2.46
C ALA A 83 10.76 2.16 -2.67
N GLY A 84 10.23 3.28 -3.18
CA GLY A 84 10.98 4.52 -3.37
C GLY A 84 11.42 5.19 -2.06
N LYS A 85 10.67 5.02 -0.96
CA LYS A 85 11.06 5.47 0.38
C LYS A 85 12.13 4.56 0.98
N LEU A 86 11.95 3.24 0.89
CA LEU A 86 12.92 2.24 1.36
C LEU A 86 14.28 2.37 0.64
N GLY A 87 14.26 2.57 -0.68
CA GLY A 87 15.47 2.80 -1.46
C GLY A 87 16.21 4.09 -1.09
N ARG A 88 15.48 5.14 -0.67
CA ARG A 88 16.08 6.39 -0.17
C ARG A 88 16.64 6.26 1.25
N GLN A 89 15.98 5.50 2.13
CA GLN A 89 16.50 5.24 3.48
C GLN A 89 17.78 4.39 3.45
N GLY A 90 17.89 3.43 2.53
CA GLY A 90 19.09 2.59 2.38
C GLY A 90 20.31 3.29 1.75
N ALA A 91 20.12 4.45 1.10
CA ALA A 91 21.19 5.20 0.45
C ALA A 91 21.87 6.25 1.36
N ALA A 92 21.37 6.44 2.58
CA ALA A 92 21.89 7.41 3.54
C ALA A 92 22.88 6.80 4.57
N ALA A 93 23.42 5.60 4.31
CA ALA A 93 24.37 4.91 5.19
C ALA A 93 25.81 4.93 4.65
#